data_AF-M1ZRR5-F1
#
_entry.id   AF-M1ZRR5-F1
#
_cell.length_a   1.000
_cell.length_b   1.000
_cell.length_c   1.000
_cell.angle_alpha   90.00
_cell.angle_beta   90.00
_cell.angle_gamma   90.00
#
_symmetry.space_group_name_H-M   'P 1'
#
loop_
_entity.id
_entity.type
_entity.pdbx_description
1 polymer ?
#
loop_
_entity_poly.entity_id
_entity_poly.type
_entity_poly.pdbx_seq_one_letter_code
_entity_poly.pdbx_strand_id
1 'polypeptide(L)' 'MDFNYIENYTDGIVIKDVRNFELAHIFECGQCFRWYKTEEDSYIGVAYGKVIEVEKANNDVILHNATE' A
#
# COMPACT_ATOMS: atom_id res chain seq x y z
N MET A 1 -14.81 -9.20 1.52
CA MET A 1 -13.63 -8.32 1.57
C MET A 1 -12.64 -8.82 0.54
N ASP A 2 -11.93 -7.93 -0.15
CA ASP A 2 -11.00 -8.30 -1.23
C ASP A 2 -9.59 -8.61 -0.70
N PHE A 3 -9.51 -9.25 0.46
CA PHE A 3 -8.29 -9.81 1.06
C PHE A 3 -8.66 -10.96 2.00
N ASN A 4 -7.68 -11.73 2.49
CA ASN A 4 -7.91 -12.86 3.39
C ASN A 4 -7.75 -12.50 4.86
N TYR A 5 -6.56 -12.06 5.28
CA TYR A 5 -6.27 -11.72 6.67
C TYR A 5 -5.10 -10.72 6.75
N ILE A 6 -4.82 -10.22 7.95
CA ILE A 6 -3.80 -9.20 8.21
C ILE A 6 -2.76 -9.75 9.19
N GLU A 7 -1.48 -9.47 8.93
CA GLU A 7 -0.36 -9.73 9.83
C GLU A 7 0.31 -8.40 10.19
N ASN A 8 0.57 -8.17 11.48
CA ASN A 8 1.34 -7.00 11.94
C ASN A 8 2.82 -7.39 12.10
N TYR A 9 3.72 -6.47 11.75
CA TYR A 9 5.14 -6.57 12.07
C TYR A 9 5.65 -5.26 12.68
N THR A 10 6.93 -5.21 13.06
CA THR A 10 7.51 -4.11 13.84
C THR A 10 7.28 -2.72 13.26
N ASP A 11 7.21 -2.58 11.93
CA ASP A 11 7.14 -1.28 11.24
C ASP A 11 6.07 -1.26 10.13
N GLY A 12 5.03 -2.07 10.27
CA GLY A 12 3.98 -2.08 9.26
C GLY A 12 2.98 -3.22 9.37
N ILE A 13 2.19 -3.33 8.31
CA ILE A 13 1.09 -4.27 8.18
C ILE A 13 1.21 -4.99 6.84
N VAL A 14 1.02 -6.31 6.84
CA VAL A 14 0.87 -7.11 5.62
C VAL A 14 -0.58 -7.53 5.48
N ILE A 15 -1.20 -7.14 4.36
CA ILE A 15 -2.54 -7.56 3.98
C ILE A 15 -2.39 -8.73 3.00
N LYS A 16 -2.83 -9.92 3.43
CA LYS A 16 -2.58 -11.18 2.72
C LYS A 16 -3.64 -11.47 1.66
N ASP A 17 -3.19 -11.93 0.49
CA ASP A 17 -4.02 -12.35 -0.65
C ASP A 17 -5.07 -11.31 -1.08
N VAL A 18 -4.61 -10.09 -1.36
CA VAL A 18 -5.43 -8.99 -1.86
C VAL A 18 -5.84 -9.23 -3.32
N ARG A 19 -7.11 -8.98 -3.61
CA ARG A 19 -7.71 -9.08 -4.94
C ARG A 19 -8.02 -7.69 -5.49
N ASN A 20 -7.94 -7.53 -6.81
CA ASN A 20 -8.31 -6.29 -7.52
C ASN A 20 -7.54 -5.04 -7.07
N PHE A 21 -6.28 -5.18 -6.66
CA PHE A 21 -5.48 -4.09 -6.11
C PHE A 21 -4.17 -3.94 -6.89
N GLU A 22 -4.14 -3.04 -7.87
CA GLU A 22 -2.92 -2.70 -8.61
C GLU A 22 -2.51 -1.26 -8.29
N LEU A 23 -1.28 -1.06 -7.81
CA LEU A 23 -0.83 0.23 -7.29
C LEU A 23 -0.94 1.35 -8.34
N ALA A 24 -0.49 1.10 -9.57
CA ALA A 24 -0.56 2.09 -10.65
C ALA A 24 -2.01 2.45 -11.02
N HIS A 25 -2.91 1.46 -11.07
CA HIS A 25 -4.34 1.73 -11.35
C HIS A 25 -4.99 2.58 -10.26
N ILE A 26 -4.53 2.47 -9.01
CA ILE A 26 -5.07 3.22 -7.89
C ILE A 26 -4.43 4.62 -7.83
N PHE A 27 -3.11 4.71 -7.84
CA PHE A 27 -2.41 5.95 -7.55
C PHE A 27 -2.24 6.87 -8.76
N GLU A 28 -2.34 6.34 -9.99
CA GLU A 28 -2.14 7.12 -11.22
C GLU A 28 -3.43 7.40 -12.02
N CYS A 29 -4.59 6.94 -11.56
CA CYS A 29 -5.87 7.18 -12.27
C CYS A 29 -6.42 8.62 -12.15
N GLY A 30 -5.68 9.52 -11.50
CA GLY A 30 -6.05 10.93 -11.33
C GLY A 30 -6.95 11.21 -10.12
N GLN A 31 -7.27 10.20 -9.31
CA GLN A 31 -8.07 10.40 -8.08
C GLN A 31 -7.26 11.03 -6.92
N CYS A 32 -5.93 10.91 -6.96
CA CYS A 32 -5.03 11.40 -5.92
C CYS A 32 -3.73 11.98 -6.52
N PHE A 33 -3.11 12.92 -5.80
CA PHE A 33 -1.96 13.70 -6.30
C PHE A 33 -0.77 13.75 -5.34
N ARG A 34 -0.86 13.07 -4.20
CA ARG A 34 0.19 13.07 -3.15
C ARG A 34 0.81 11.69 -2.96
N TRP A 35 0.89 10.94 -4.06
CA TRP A 35 1.49 9.62 -4.14
C TRP A 35 2.60 9.67 -5.20
N TYR A 36 3.75 9.11 -4.87
CA TYR A 36 4.93 9.09 -5.73
C TYR A 36 5.46 7.66 -5.83
N LYS A 37 5.68 7.20 -7.06
CA LYS A 37 6.27 5.90 -7.36
C LYS A 37 7.77 5.90 -7.02
N THR A 38 8.27 4.85 -6.37
CA THR A 38 9.68 4.67 -6.02
C THR A 38 10.44 3.92 -7.13
N GLU A 39 11.77 3.82 -7.00
CA GLU A 39 12.59 3.01 -7.92
C GLU A 39 12.33 1.50 -7.78
N GLU A 40 11.78 1.06 -6.64
CA GLU A 40 11.45 -0.33 -6.32
C GLU A 40 10.00 -0.69 -6.66
N ASP A 41 9.31 0.13 -7.48
CA ASP A 41 7.92 -0.05 -7.91
C ASP A 41 6.86 0.03 -6.77
N SER A 42 7.26 0.49 -5.58
CA SER A 42 6.36 0.86 -4.47
C SER A 42 5.87 2.31 -4.61
N TYR A 43 4.98 2.76 -3.71
CA TYR A 43 4.46 4.12 -3.70
C TYR A 43 4.50 4.75 -2.31
N ILE A 44 5.07 5.95 -2.20
CA ILE A 44 5.06 6.75 -0.97
C ILE A 44 3.94 7.79 -1.07
N GLY A 45 3.07 7.81 -0.07
CA GLY A 45 1.89 8.66 -0.01
C GLY A 45 1.81 9.51 1.25
N VAL A 46 1.26 10.72 1.13
CA VAL A 46 0.93 11.56 2.29
C VAL A 46 -0.57 11.81 2.38
N ALA A 47 -1.20 11.26 3.42
CA ALA A 47 -2.63 11.40 3.70
C ALA A 47 -2.88 11.49 5.21
N TYR A 48 -3.88 12.28 5.62
CA TYR A 48 -4.28 12.42 7.03
C TYR A 48 -3.14 12.74 8.02
N GLY A 49 -2.16 13.53 7.58
CA GLY A 49 -1.01 13.90 8.41
C GLY A 49 0.03 12.78 8.63
N LYS A 50 -0.10 11.65 7.93
CA LYS A 50 0.84 10.53 7.96
C LYS A 50 1.51 10.33 6.60
N VAL A 51 2.70 9.73 6.64
CA VAL A 51 3.42 9.23 5.47
C VAL A 51 3.38 7.71 5.52
N ILE A 52 2.98 7.07 4.43
CA ILE A 52 3.00 5.61 4.31
C ILE A 52 3.68 5.22 3.01
N GLU A 53 4.31 4.06 3.00
CA GLU A 53 4.76 3.41 1.77
C GLU A 53 3.90 2.17 1.54
N VAL A 54 3.45 2.00 0.31
CA VAL A 54 2.63 0.87 -0.13
C VAL A 54 3.39 0.10 -1.19
N GLU A 55 3.66 -1.15 -0.89
CA GLU A 55 4.32 -2.09 -1.77
C GLU A 55 3.36 -3.24 -2.06
N LYS A 56 3.46 -3.82 -3.26
CA LYS A 56 2.75 -5.04 -3.61
C LYS A 56 3.75 -6.13 -3.93
N ALA A 57 3.72 -7.20 -3.13
CA ALA A 57 4.57 -8.38 -3.31
C ALA A 57 3.67 -9.59 -3.60
N ASN A 58 3.67 -10.07 -4.85
CA ASN A 58 2.73 -11.07 -5.35
C ASN A 58 1.27 -10.62 -5.16
N ASN A 59 0.49 -11.36 -4.36
CA ASN A 59 -0.89 -11.00 -4.01
C ASN A 59 -0.99 -10.20 -2.71
N ASP A 60 0.12 -9.99 -1.99
CA ASP A 60 0.08 -9.29 -0.72
C ASP A 60 0.32 -7.80 -0.93
N VAL A 61 -0.30 -6.99 -0.07
CA VAL A 61 -0.03 -5.55 0.01
C VAL A 61 0.62 -5.26 1.35
N ILE A 62 1.78 -4.62 1.30
CA ILE A 62 2.57 -4.26 2.48
C ILE A 62 2.42 -2.75 2.69
N LEU A 63 2.00 -2.37 3.89
CA LEU A 63 1.90 -0.99 4.35
C LEU A 63 3.02 -0.75 5.35
N HIS A 64 4.08 -0.07 4.92
CA HIS A 64 5.16 0.34 5.81
C HIS A 64 4.77 1.63 6.57
N ASN A 65 5.31 1.79 7.78
CA ASN A 65 5.00 2.89 8.71
C ASN A 65 3.51 2.99 9.06
N ALA A 66 2.87 1.83 9.24
CA ALA A 66 1.46 1.69 9.58
C ALA A 66 1.26 0.80 10.81
N THR A 67 0.21 1.09 11.57
CA THR A 67 -0.27 0.29 12.71
C THR A 67 -1.79 0.16 12.61
N GLU A 68 -2.34 -0.93 13.13
CA GLU A 68 -3.79 -1.18 13.18
C GLU A 68 -4.55 -0.11 14.01
#